data_AF-I0DFX5-F1
#
_entry.id   AF-I0DFX5-F1
#
_cell.length_a   1.000
_cell.length_b   1.000
_cell.length_c   1.000
_cell.angle_alpha   90.00
_cell.angle_beta   90.00
_cell.angle_gamma   90.00
#
_symmetry.space_group_name_H-M   'P 1'
#
loop_
_entity.id
_entity.type
_entity.pdbx_description
1 polymer ?
#
loop_
_entity_poly.entity_id
_entity_poly.type
_entity_poly.pdbx_seq_one_letter_code
_entity_poly.pdbx_strand_id
1 'polypeptide(L)'
;MDLPDTLSDAEISELRWHLGLAPRPAALSLVTDYAEPLIGDDGEPEQDEHGNWLTAYEPYPVLAARGPAYRTGGVLLSALEPGRRGGWALTSRQEFHPDECDRLGELLVWLRERAVDPLAFQCHVRFYEEHTFAPVSVADGEVTWP
;
A
#
# COMPACT_ATOMS: atom_id res chain seq x y z
N MET A 1 13.92 2.96 3.81
CA MET A 1 13.51 4.00 4.79
C MET A 1 13.53 3.39 6.18
N ASP A 2 13.58 4.22 7.22
CA ASP A 2 13.53 3.79 8.62
C ASP A 2 12.24 4.28 9.30
N LEU A 3 11.65 3.42 10.12
CA LEU A 3 10.45 3.66 10.94
C LEU A 3 10.82 3.57 12.44
N PRO A 4 10.11 4.27 13.34
CA PRO A 4 10.44 4.32 14.77
C PRO A 4 10.12 3.00 15.48
N ASP A 5 10.68 2.84 16.67
CA ASP A 5 10.36 1.73 17.59
C ASP A 5 9.05 1.93 18.36
N THR A 6 8.45 3.11 18.25
CA THR A 6 7.17 3.47 18.89
C THR A 6 5.95 2.95 18.13
N LEU A 7 6.13 2.32 16.96
CA LEU A 7 5.03 1.69 16.24
C LEU A 7 4.42 0.57 17.08
N SER A 8 3.10 0.59 17.19
CA SER A 8 2.35 -0.41 17.93
C SER A 8 2.41 -1.78 17.26
N ASP A 9 2.18 -2.84 18.03
CA ASP A 9 2.10 -4.21 17.49
C ASP A 9 1.00 -4.36 16.42
N ALA A 10 -0.08 -3.58 16.53
CA ALA A 10 -1.16 -3.55 15.55
C ALA A 10 -0.68 -2.95 14.22
N GLU A 11 -0.05 -1.77 14.26
CA GLU A 11 0.51 -1.12 13.07
C GLU A 11 1.56 -2.02 12.39
N ILE A 12 2.43 -2.67 13.18
CA ILE A 12 3.44 -3.59 12.63
C ILE A 12 2.80 -4.85 12.04
N SER A 13 1.75 -5.39 12.65
CA SER A 13 1.05 -6.57 12.14
C SER A 13 0.36 -6.27 10.81
N GLU A 14 -0.30 -5.12 10.70
CA GLU A 14 -0.93 -4.66 9.47
C GLU A 14 0.09 -4.33 8.38
N LEU A 15 1.17 -3.63 8.72
CA LEU A 15 2.25 -3.36 7.77
C LEU A 15 2.84 -4.67 7.24
N ARG A 16 3.11 -5.65 8.11
CA ARG A 16 3.59 -6.97 7.67
C ARG A 16 2.58 -7.67 6.76
N TRP A 17 1.29 -7.52 7.00
CA TRP A 17 0.27 -8.07 6.10
C TRP A 17 0.30 -7.39 4.73
N HIS A 18 0.28 -6.05 4.65
CA HIS A 18 0.39 -5.33 3.38
C HIS A 18 1.66 -5.68 2.61
N LEU A 19 2.76 -5.94 3.33
CA LEU A 19 4.02 -6.36 2.72
C LEU A 19 4.02 -7.84 2.33
N GLY A 20 3.01 -8.65 2.66
CA GLY A 20 2.99 -10.10 2.38
C GLY A 20 3.92 -10.93 3.27
N LEU A 21 4.24 -10.42 4.47
CA LEU A 21 5.14 -11.04 5.45
C LEU A 21 4.39 -11.71 6.62
N ALA A 22 3.08 -11.44 6.75
CA ALA A 22 2.22 -11.99 7.80
C ALA A 22 0.78 -12.16 7.30
N PRO A 23 -0.04 -13.02 7.96
CA PRO A 23 -1.47 -13.07 7.70
C PRO A 23 -2.17 -11.75 8.07
N ARG A 24 -3.38 -11.56 7.52
CA ARG A 24 -4.22 -10.39 7.80
C ARG A 24 -4.54 -10.26 9.29
N PRO A 25 -4.35 -9.07 9.90
CA PRO A 25 -4.77 -8.83 11.28
C PRO A 25 -6.30 -8.68 11.39
N ALA A 26 -6.83 -8.75 12.61
CA ALA A 26 -8.27 -8.65 12.86
C ALA A 26 -8.85 -7.25 12.58
N ALA A 27 -8.05 -6.20 12.72
CA ALA A 27 -8.43 -4.82 12.48
C ALA A 27 -7.39 -4.12 11.61
N LEU A 28 -7.86 -3.20 10.77
CA LEU A 28 -7.05 -2.38 9.86
C LEU A 28 -7.16 -0.90 10.26
N SER A 29 -6.06 -0.18 10.11
CA SER A 29 -5.82 1.18 10.59
C SER A 29 -4.83 1.97 9.73
N LEU A 30 -4.03 1.29 8.90
CA LEU A 30 -3.10 1.90 7.95
C LEU A 30 -3.81 2.21 6.64
N VAL A 31 -4.50 1.22 6.07
CA VAL A 31 -5.32 1.36 4.87
C VAL A 31 -6.71 0.85 5.23
N THR A 32 -7.72 1.70 5.06
CA THR A 32 -9.04 1.43 5.64
C THR A 32 -10.17 1.55 4.65
N ASP A 33 -10.02 2.38 3.63
CA ASP A 33 -11.02 2.48 2.60
C ASP A 33 -10.87 1.27 1.67
N TYR A 34 -11.72 0.26 1.81
CA TYR A 34 -11.80 -0.88 0.90
C TYR A 34 -13.24 -1.13 0.46
N ALA A 35 -14.11 -0.14 0.70
CA ALA A 35 -15.51 -0.25 0.31
C ALA A 35 -15.58 -0.02 -1.20
N GLU A 36 -15.94 -1.07 -1.93
CA GLU A 36 -16.17 -1.00 -3.38
C GLU A 36 -17.62 -1.38 -3.69
N PRO A 37 -18.22 -0.83 -4.76
CA PRO A 37 -19.56 -1.22 -5.16
C PRO A 37 -19.65 -2.73 -5.40
N LEU A 38 -20.69 -3.36 -4.85
CA LEU A 38 -20.98 -4.76 -5.13
C LEU A 38 -21.49 -4.87 -6.56
N ILE A 39 -20.75 -5.58 -7.41
CA ILE A 39 -21.13 -5.81 -8.81
C ILE A 39 -21.97 -7.07 -8.91
N GLY A 40 -23.18 -6.93 -9.45
CA GLY A 40 -24.12 -8.02 -9.66
C GLY A 40 -23.75 -8.91 -10.85
N ASP A 41 -24.51 -9.98 -11.04
CA ASP A 41 -24.31 -10.95 -12.14
C ASP A 41 -24.47 -10.34 -13.55
N ASP A 42 -25.12 -9.19 -13.66
CA ASP A 42 -25.28 -8.43 -14.90
C ASP A 42 -24.10 -7.49 -15.20
N GLY A 43 -23.13 -7.39 -14.28
CA GLY A 43 -21.96 -6.53 -14.39
C GLY A 43 -22.21 -5.08 -13.94
N GLU A 44 -23.38 -4.77 -13.40
CA GLU A 44 -23.74 -3.44 -12.91
C GLU A 44 -23.70 -3.37 -11.36
N PRO A 45 -23.52 -2.18 -10.76
CA PRO A 45 -23.56 -2.02 -9.32
C PRO A 45 -24.95 -2.35 -8.74
N GLU A 46 -25.01 -3.22 -7.74
CA GLU A 46 -26.24 -3.53 -7.02
C GLU A 46 -26.70 -2.37 -6.13
N GLN A 47 -28.02 -2.22 -5.99
CA GLN A 47 -28.63 -1.16 -5.19
C GLN A 47 -29.62 -1.73 -4.16
N ASP A 48 -29.73 -1.06 -3.03
CA ASP A 48 -30.78 -1.32 -2.04
C ASP A 48 -32.17 -0.81 -2.51
N GLU A 49 -33.21 -1.06 -1.72
CA GLU A 49 -34.58 -0.63 -2.01
C GLU A 49 -34.75 0.90 -2.12
N HIS A 50 -33.77 1.68 -1.67
CA HIS A 50 -33.75 3.13 -1.69
C HIS A 50 -32.87 3.70 -2.81
N GLY A 51 -32.23 2.84 -3.62
CA GLY A 51 -31.34 3.24 -4.71
C GLY A 51 -29.91 3.58 -4.26
N ASN A 52 -29.51 3.22 -3.03
CA ASN A 52 -28.11 3.36 -2.61
C ASN A 52 -27.30 2.16 -3.08
N TRP A 53 -26.06 2.38 -3.51
CA TRP A 53 -25.17 1.28 -3.89
C TRP A 53 -24.85 0.39 -2.70
N LEU A 54 -24.99 -0.92 -2.89
CA LEU A 54 -24.45 -1.90 -1.97
C LEU A 54 -22.93 -1.92 -2.13
N THR A 55 -22.20 -2.05 -1.03
CA THR A 55 -20.73 -2.14 -1.06
C THR A 55 -20.23 -3.44 -0.44
N ALA A 56 -19.20 -4.00 -1.05
CA ALA A 56 -18.40 -5.08 -0.48
C ALA A 56 -17.17 -4.48 0.22
N TYR A 57 -16.74 -5.11 1.30
CA TYR A 57 -15.52 -4.75 2.01
C TYR A 57 -14.54 -5.92 1.96
N GLU A 58 -13.67 -5.91 0.95
CA GLU A 58 -12.70 -6.99 0.70
C GLU A 58 -11.24 -6.49 0.76
N PRO A 59 -10.68 -6.29 1.97
CA PRO A 59 -9.30 -5.84 2.10
C PRO A 59 -8.27 -6.81 1.55
N TYR A 60 -7.31 -6.25 0.81
CA TYR A 60 -6.19 -6.95 0.22
C TYR A 60 -4.84 -6.27 0.57
N PRO A 61 -3.75 -7.03 0.63
CA PRO A 61 -2.44 -6.46 0.94
C PRO A 61 -1.81 -5.77 -0.29
N VAL A 62 -1.54 -4.47 -0.17
CA VAL A 62 -1.16 -3.59 -1.32
C VAL A 62 0.29 -3.74 -1.82
N LEU A 63 1.19 -4.37 -1.05
CA LEU A 63 2.61 -4.55 -1.40
C LEU A 63 3.06 -6.02 -1.21
N ALA A 64 2.16 -6.98 -1.39
CA ALA A 64 2.43 -8.38 -1.07
C ALA A 64 2.92 -9.22 -2.26
N ALA A 65 2.98 -8.68 -3.48
CA ALA A 65 3.42 -9.47 -4.62
C ALA A 65 4.87 -9.94 -4.46
N ARG A 66 5.16 -11.11 -5.05
CA ARG A 66 6.43 -11.83 -4.95
C ARG A 66 6.79 -12.50 -6.26
N GLY A 67 8.10 -12.72 -6.45
CA GLY A 67 8.62 -13.42 -7.62
C GLY A 67 9.10 -12.45 -8.71
N PRO A 68 9.18 -12.89 -9.97
CA PRO A 68 9.63 -12.03 -11.06
C PRO A 68 8.60 -10.94 -11.35
N ALA A 69 9.07 -9.72 -11.60
CA ALA A 69 8.23 -8.64 -12.10
C ALA A 69 7.94 -8.88 -13.59
N TYR A 70 6.67 -8.89 -13.97
CA TYR A 70 6.23 -9.29 -15.31
C TYR A 70 6.46 -8.21 -16.37
N ARG A 71 6.28 -6.93 -16.00
CA ARG A 71 6.30 -5.80 -16.93
C ARG A 71 7.59 -4.99 -16.86
N THR A 72 8.20 -4.95 -15.68
CA THR A 72 9.35 -4.10 -15.37
C THR A 72 10.65 -4.88 -15.18
N GLY A 73 10.58 -6.21 -15.19
CA GLY A 73 11.72 -7.09 -14.95
C GLY A 73 12.26 -6.99 -13.51
N GLY A 74 13.24 -7.83 -13.17
CA GLY A 74 13.76 -7.92 -11.80
C GLY A 74 12.82 -8.67 -10.85
N VAL A 75 12.99 -8.47 -9.55
CA VAL A 75 12.29 -9.21 -8.49
C VAL A 75 11.36 -8.29 -7.70
N LEU A 76 10.14 -8.76 -7.44
CA LEU A 76 9.19 -8.15 -6.51
C LEU A 76 9.53 -8.61 -5.09
N LEU A 77 9.66 -7.67 -4.17
CA LEU A 77 10.05 -7.95 -2.80
C LEU A 77 9.54 -6.89 -1.84
N SER A 78 9.33 -7.30 -0.60
CA SER A 78 9.19 -6.41 0.53
C SER A 78 9.94 -7.01 1.72
N ALA A 79 10.66 -6.18 2.45
CA ALA A 79 11.38 -6.58 3.65
C ALA A 79 11.18 -5.53 4.74
N LEU A 80 10.85 -6.01 5.94
CA LEU A 80 10.69 -5.23 7.15
C LEU A 80 11.51 -5.90 8.25
N GLU A 81 12.63 -5.30 8.61
CA GLU A 81 13.61 -5.88 9.54
C GLU A 81 13.83 -4.94 10.73
N PRO A 82 14.18 -5.45 11.92
CA PRO A 82 14.60 -4.60 13.03
C PRO A 82 15.76 -3.68 12.64
N GLY A 83 15.65 -2.39 12.95
CA GLY A 83 16.67 -1.39 12.68
C GLY A 83 17.89 -1.53 13.60
N ARG A 84 19.08 -1.16 13.12
CA ARG A 84 20.33 -1.24 13.89
C ARG A 84 20.35 -0.37 15.16
N ARG A 85 19.49 0.65 15.22
CA ARG A 85 19.40 1.62 16.33
C ARG A 85 18.05 1.52 17.06
N GLY A 86 17.36 0.38 16.94
CA GLY A 86 15.94 0.29 17.23
C GLY A 86 15.10 0.61 16.00
N GLY A 87 13.79 0.48 16.15
CA GLY A 87 12.81 0.71 15.09
C GLY A 87 12.86 -0.35 14.01
N TRP A 88 12.51 0.05 12.79
CA TRP A 88 12.37 -0.86 11.65
C TRP A 88 12.99 -0.28 10.39
N ALA A 89 13.66 -1.12 9.62
CA ALA A 89 14.12 -0.81 8.27
C ALA A 89 13.16 -1.45 7.26
N LEU A 90 12.63 -0.62 6.36
CA LEU A 90 11.69 -1.02 5.32
C LEU A 90 12.28 -0.78 3.92
N THR A 91 12.15 -1.78 3.06
CA THR A 91 12.31 -1.67 1.61
C THR A 91 11.21 -2.45 0.90
N SER A 92 10.74 -1.92 -0.23
CA SER A 92 9.72 -2.57 -1.04
C SER A 92 9.92 -2.23 -2.52
N ARG A 93 9.68 -3.21 -3.39
CA ARG A 93 9.65 -3.08 -4.85
C ARG A 93 8.49 -3.91 -5.37
N GLN A 94 7.51 -3.24 -5.98
CA GLN A 94 6.24 -3.85 -6.37
C GLN A 94 5.85 -3.49 -7.80
N GLU A 95 4.96 -4.30 -8.37
CA GLU A 95 4.17 -4.00 -9.56
C GLU A 95 2.70 -4.04 -9.15
N PHE A 96 1.93 -3.04 -9.55
CA PHE A 96 0.53 -2.87 -9.20
C PHE A 96 -0.24 -2.27 -10.38
N HIS A 97 -1.55 -2.46 -10.39
CA HIS A 97 -2.47 -1.84 -11.35
C HIS A 97 -2.79 -0.40 -10.92
N PRO A 98 -3.00 0.56 -11.85
CA PRO A 98 -3.35 1.93 -11.49
C PRO A 98 -4.59 2.07 -10.58
N ASP A 99 -5.54 1.13 -10.65
CA ASP A 99 -6.72 1.12 -9.78
C ASP A 99 -6.35 0.91 -8.29
N GLU A 100 -5.16 0.38 -8.00
CA GLU A 100 -4.66 0.20 -6.64
C GLU A 100 -4.00 1.47 -6.07
N CYS A 101 -3.92 2.56 -6.85
CA CYS A 101 -3.23 3.79 -6.46
C CYS A 101 -3.81 4.45 -5.20
N ASP A 102 -5.13 4.40 -4.99
CA ASP A 102 -5.75 5.02 -3.82
C ASP A 102 -5.31 4.33 -2.52
N ARG A 103 -5.34 2.99 -2.52
CA ARG A 103 -4.97 2.16 -1.36
C ARG A 103 -3.46 2.20 -1.10
N LEU A 104 -2.68 2.19 -2.18
CA LEU A 104 -1.26 2.43 -2.09
C LEU A 104 -0.98 3.84 -1.56
N GLY A 105 -1.76 4.84 -1.98
CA GLY A 105 -1.66 6.23 -1.55
C GLY A 105 -1.81 6.38 -0.04
N GLU A 106 -2.86 5.79 0.55
CA GLU A 106 -3.07 5.72 2.01
C GLU A 106 -1.83 5.15 2.72
N LEU A 107 -1.30 4.03 2.24
CA LEU A 107 -0.11 3.41 2.84
C LEU A 107 1.13 4.30 2.69
N LEU A 108 1.34 4.95 1.54
CA LEU A 108 2.49 5.84 1.33
C LEU A 108 2.43 7.08 2.22
N VAL A 109 1.23 7.65 2.42
CA VAL A 109 1.00 8.75 3.38
C VAL A 109 1.36 8.29 4.78
N TRP A 110 0.79 7.16 5.23
CA TRP A 110 1.09 6.61 6.55
C TRP A 110 2.59 6.35 6.74
N LEU A 111 3.25 5.73 5.75
CA LEU A 111 4.69 5.45 5.81
C LEU A 111 5.51 6.74 5.92
N ARG A 112 5.18 7.77 5.15
CA ARG A 112 5.89 9.05 5.22
C ARG A 112 5.71 9.72 6.57
N GLU A 113 4.48 9.76 7.09
CA GLU A 113 4.18 10.36 8.39
C GLU A 113 4.93 9.68 9.53
N ARG A 114 5.17 8.36 9.40
CA ARG A 114 5.87 7.56 10.41
C ARG A 114 7.35 7.37 10.12
N ALA A 115 7.89 7.94 9.04
CA ALA A 115 9.32 7.87 8.79
C ALA A 115 10.08 8.59 9.91
N VAL A 116 11.17 7.98 10.40
CA VAL A 116 12.06 8.64 11.38
C VAL A 116 12.62 9.95 10.82
N ASP A 117 12.92 9.95 9.53
CA ASP A 117 13.26 11.14 8.75
C ASP A 117 12.39 11.18 7.48
N PRO A 118 11.38 12.07 7.41
CA PRO A 118 10.54 12.22 6.23
C PRO A 118 11.30 12.60 4.95
N LEU A 119 12.50 13.19 5.05
CA LEU A 119 13.35 13.48 3.89
C LEU A 119 14.07 12.23 3.37
N ALA A 120 14.22 11.20 4.21
CA ALA A 120 14.76 9.90 3.83
C ALA A 120 13.69 8.96 3.23
N PHE A 121 12.41 9.36 3.27
CA PHE A 121 11.35 8.66 2.55
C PHE A 121 11.53 8.88 1.04
N GLN A 122 11.84 7.81 0.32
CA GLN A 122 12.03 7.83 -1.12
C GLN A 122 11.07 6.82 -1.75
N CYS A 123 10.18 7.33 -2.60
CA CYS A 123 9.26 6.53 -3.40
C CYS A 123 9.46 6.93 -4.86
N HIS A 124 9.57 5.94 -5.73
CA HIS A 124 9.67 6.16 -7.16
C HIS A 124 8.77 5.16 -7.89
N VAL A 125 8.16 5.62 -8.97
CA VAL A 125 7.32 4.80 -9.85
C VAL A 125 7.86 4.89 -11.27
N ARG A 126 7.53 3.89 -12.09
CA ARG A 126 7.79 3.90 -13.52
C ARG A 126 6.62 3.25 -14.22
N PHE A 127 5.96 3.99 -15.11
CA PHE A 127 4.90 3.41 -15.92
C PHE A 127 5.46 2.36 -16.87
N TYR A 128 4.64 1.39 -17.28
CA TYR A 128 5.08 0.28 -18.12
C TYR A 128 5.72 0.75 -19.43
N GLU A 129 5.16 1.80 -20.03
CA GLU A 129 5.61 2.37 -21.31
C GLU A 129 6.89 3.22 -21.17
N GLU A 130 7.36 3.45 -19.95
CA GLU A 130 8.50 4.31 -19.66
C GLU A 130 9.77 3.55 -19.29
N HIS A 131 10.90 4.24 -19.45
CA HIS A 131 12.24 3.69 -19.20
C HIS A 131 12.91 4.25 -17.94
N THR A 132 12.36 5.29 -17.33
CA THR A 132 12.95 6.00 -16.19
C THR A 132 12.01 6.02 -15.00
N PHE A 133 12.55 5.82 -13.81
CA PHE A 133 11.79 6.03 -12.59
C PHE A 133 11.61 7.53 -12.32
N ALA A 134 10.38 7.94 -12.06
CA ALA A 134 10.02 9.27 -11.62
C ALA A 134 9.72 9.26 -10.10
N PRO A 135 10.11 10.31 -9.37
CA PRO A 135 9.83 10.40 -7.95
C PRO A 135 8.32 10.58 -7.72
N VAL A 136 7.79 9.92 -6.69
CA VAL A 136 6.43 10.13 -6.19
C VAL A 136 6.49 11.14 -5.06
N SER A 137 5.67 12.20 -5.14
CA SER A 137 5.59 13.20 -4.07
C SER A 137 4.50 12.81 -3.08
N VAL A 138 4.80 12.88 -1.79
CA VAL A 138 3.81 12.68 -0.73
C VAL A 138 3.93 13.89 0.20
N ALA A 139 2.87 14.66 0.35
CA ALA A 139 2.85 15.88 1.14
C ALA A 139 1.41 16.21 1.55
N ASP A 140 1.25 16.86 2.70
CA ASP A 140 -0.06 17.35 3.19
C ASP A 140 -1.17 16.29 3.21
N GLY A 141 -0.82 15.03 3.48
CA GLY A 141 -1.75 13.90 3.51
C GLY A 141 -2.14 13.34 2.15
N GLU A 142 -1.51 13.80 1.07
CA GLU A 142 -1.84 13.40 -0.31
C GLU A 142 -0.62 12.85 -1.05
N VAL A 143 -0.89 12.03 -2.07
CA VAL A 143 0.11 11.51 -3.01
C VAL A 143 -0.08 12.16 -4.37
N THR A 144 0.98 12.77 -4.90
CA THR A 144 1.04 13.24 -6.28
C THR A 144 1.88 12.27 -7.11
N TRP A 145 1.20 11.55 -8.01
CA TRP A 145 1.81 10.68 -8.99
C TRP A 145 2.39 11.51 -10.16
N PRO A 146 3.53 11.10 -10.74
CA PRO A 146 4.14 11.79 -11.88
C PRO A 146 3.36 11.63 -13.19
#